data_AF-A0A7L1FSI9-F1
#
_entry.id   AF-A0A7L1FSI9-F1
#
_cell.length_a   1.000
_cell.length_b   1.000
_cell.length_c   1.000
_cell.angle_alpha   90.00
_cell.angle_beta   90.00
_cell.angle_gamma   90.00
#
_symmetry.space_group_name_H-M   'P 1'
#
loop_
_entity.id
_entity.type
_entity.pdbx_description
1 polymer ?
#
loop_
_entity_poly.entity_id
_entity_poly.type
_entity_poly.pdbx_seq_one_letter_code
_entity_poly.pdbx_strand_id
1 'polypeptide(L)'
;AGHRIVLSCVVLNYSGIVQWTKDGLALGMGQGLKAWPRYRIVGTADSGQYNLEISQAELSDDAVYECQATEAALRSRRARLTVL
;
A
#
# COMPACT_ATOMS: atom_id res chain seq x y z
N ALA A 1 13.76 4.04 -12.51
CA ALA A 1 14.12 3.20 -11.34
C ALA A 1 14.82 4.01 -10.23
N GLY A 2 14.99 3.45 -9.02
CA GLY A 2 15.77 4.00 -7.91
C GLY A 2 15.09 5.08 -7.05
N HIS A 3 13.88 5.51 -7.42
CA HIS A 3 13.15 6.56 -6.71
C HIS A 3 12.31 6.01 -5.56
N ARG A 4 12.11 6.80 -4.51
CA ARG A 4 11.12 6.52 -3.46
C ARG A 4 9.73 6.88 -3.99
N ILE A 5 8.78 5.95 -3.88
CA ILE A 5 7.38 6.14 -4.27
C ILE A 5 6.50 6.02 -3.04
N VAL A 6 5.46 6.85 -2.96
CA VAL A 6 4.43 6.78 -1.93
C VAL A 6 3.06 6.77 -2.60
N LEU A 7 2.28 5.71 -2.36
CA LEU A 7 0.89 5.60 -2.77
C LEU A 7 -0.01 5.92 -1.58
N SER A 8 -0.86 6.93 -1.73
CA SER A 8 -1.70 7.42 -0.64
C SER A 8 -2.91 6.52 -0.40
N CYS A 9 -3.18 6.23 0.86
CA CYS A 9 -4.44 5.63 1.32
C CYS A 9 -4.85 6.22 2.66
N VAL A 10 -6.05 6.80 2.69
CA VAL A 10 -6.63 7.39 3.89
C VAL A 10 -8.03 6.82 4.10
N VAL A 11 -8.27 6.23 5.27
CA VAL A 11 -9.56 5.67 5.68
C VAL A 11 -9.92 6.29 7.02
N LEU A 12 -10.82 7.27 7.01
CA LEU A 12 -11.24 7.99 8.22
C LEU A 12 -12.24 7.17 9.02
N ASN A 13 -12.22 7.35 10.35
CA ASN A 13 -13.17 6.73 11.28
C ASN A 13 -13.23 5.19 11.16
N TYR A 14 -12.09 4.56 10.88
CA TYR A 14 -11.98 3.11 10.73
C TYR A 14 -10.86 2.58 11.61
N SER A 15 -11.17 1.55 12.42
CA SER A 15 -10.25 0.93 13.38
C SER A 15 -9.88 -0.51 13.03
N GLY A 16 -10.31 -0.99 11.87
CA GLY A 16 -10.02 -2.35 11.41
C GLY A 16 -8.74 -2.45 10.58
N ILE A 17 -8.55 -3.60 9.95
CA ILE A 17 -7.37 -3.89 9.15
C ILE A 17 -7.44 -3.19 7.79
N VAL A 18 -6.38 -2.44 7.46
CA VAL A 18 -6.15 -1.90 6.12
C VAL A 18 -4.97 -2.64 5.48
N GLN A 19 -5.17 -3.13 4.27
CA GLN A 19 -4.20 -3.90 3.51
C GLN A 19 -4.01 -3.33 2.10
N TRP A 20 -2.79 -3.40 1.59
CA TRP A 20 -2.51 -3.16 0.18
C TRP A 20 -2.43 -4.46 -0.62
N THR A 21 -2.90 -4.39 -1.86
CA THR A 21 -2.69 -5.43 -2.86
C THR A 21 -1.81 -4.91 -4.00
N LYS A 22 -1.11 -5.83 -4.65
CA LYS A 22 -0.34 -5.62 -5.89
C LYS A 22 -0.79 -6.68 -6.89
N ASP A 23 -1.37 -6.26 -8.01
CA ASP A 23 -2.04 -7.11 -9.00
C ASP A 23 -3.04 -8.10 -8.37
N GLY A 24 -3.74 -7.64 -7.32
CA GLY A 24 -4.69 -8.44 -6.56
C GLY A 24 -4.06 -9.35 -5.50
N LEU A 25 -2.74 -9.50 -5.45
CA LEU A 25 -2.06 -10.23 -4.39
C LEU A 25 -1.93 -9.37 -3.13
N ALA A 26 -2.39 -9.90 -2.00
CA ALA A 26 -2.19 -9.29 -0.69
C ALA A 26 -0.71 -9.17 -0.33
N LEU A 27 -0.25 -7.96 0.02
CA LEU A 27 1.14 -7.73 0.42
C LEU A 27 1.43 -8.20 1.88
N GLY A 28 0.37 -8.47 2.64
CA GLY A 28 0.43 -8.89 4.04
C GLY A 28 0.01 -7.78 5.00
N MET A 29 0.16 -8.07 6.30
CA MET A 29 -0.26 -7.18 7.39
C MET A 29 0.94 -6.69 8.21
N GLY A 30 0.79 -5.52 8.84
CA GLY A 30 1.80 -4.91 9.70
C GLY A 30 2.78 -3.99 8.97
N GLN A 31 3.53 -3.18 9.73
CA GLN A 31 4.33 -2.05 9.21
C GLN A 31 5.52 -2.44 8.32
N GLY A 32 5.92 -3.71 8.29
CA GLY A 32 7.15 -4.16 7.64
C GLY A 32 7.01 -5.21 6.55
N LEU A 33 5.78 -5.55 6.13
CA LEU A 33 5.46 -6.44 5.00
C LEU A 33 6.56 -7.48 4.70
N LYS A 34 6.74 -8.49 5.57
CA LYS A 34 7.97 -9.32 5.65
C LYS A 34 8.51 -9.88 4.33
N ALA A 35 7.62 -10.19 3.38
CA ALA A 35 7.99 -10.71 2.06
C ALA A 35 8.45 -9.62 1.06
N TRP A 36 8.37 -8.35 1.44
CA TRP A 36 8.59 -7.17 0.61
C TRP A 36 9.54 -6.20 1.31
N PRO A 37 10.86 -6.48 1.35
CA PRO A 37 11.83 -5.74 2.18
C PRO A 37 11.93 -4.24 1.88
N ARG A 38 11.59 -3.84 0.64
CA ARG A 38 11.59 -2.43 0.20
C ARG A 38 10.27 -1.71 0.49
N TYR A 39 9.25 -2.43 0.92
CA TYR A 39 7.89 -1.90 1.06
C TYR A 39 7.59 -1.65 2.53
N ARG A 40 6.96 -0.50 2.84
CA ARG A 40 6.55 -0.15 4.20
C ARG A 40 5.18 0.49 4.19
N ILE A 41 4.40 0.25 5.24
CA ILE A 41 3.20 1.05 5.49
C ILE A 41 3.61 2.24 6.36
N VAL A 42 3.39 3.44 5.84
CA VAL A 42 3.76 4.71 6.49
C VAL A 42 2.54 5.59 6.71
N GLY A 43 2.64 6.50 7.68
CA GLY A 43 1.50 7.29 8.18
C GLY A 43 1.09 6.86 9.59
N THR A 44 0.12 7.57 10.16
CA THR A 44 -0.41 7.27 11.49
C THR A 44 -1.83 6.72 11.39
N ALA A 45 -2.06 5.56 12.01
CA ALA A 45 -3.38 4.94 12.05
C ALA A 45 -4.43 5.84 12.72
N ASP A 46 -4.03 6.63 13.72
CA ASP A 46 -4.91 7.60 14.41
C ASP A 46 -5.46 8.68 13.47
N SER A 47 -4.75 8.99 12.38
CA SER A 47 -5.22 9.90 11.33
C SER A 47 -5.78 9.17 10.11
N GLY A 48 -5.96 7.86 10.20
CA GLY A 48 -6.46 7.00 9.14
C GLY A 48 -5.48 6.80 7.98
N GLN A 49 -4.18 7.10 8.15
CA GLN A 49 -3.20 7.03 7.07
C GLN A 49 -2.50 5.67 7.02
N TYR A 50 -2.60 5.03 5.86
CA TYR A 50 -2.04 3.70 5.59
C TYR A 50 -1.32 3.71 4.23
N ASN A 51 -0.45 4.69 4.02
CA ASN A 51 0.21 4.88 2.73
C ASN A 51 1.22 3.75 2.48
N LEU A 52 1.29 3.24 1.24
CA LEU A 52 2.31 2.29 0.83
C LEU A 52 3.53 3.06 0.32
N GLU A 53 4.66 2.87 0.99
CA GLU A 53 5.96 3.34 0.53
C GLU A 53 6.74 2.21 -0.11
N ILE A 54 7.37 2.49 -1.26
CA ILE A 54 8.33 1.61 -1.92
C ILE A 54 9.67 2.36 -1.99
N SER A 55 10.68 1.87 -1.29
CA SER A 55 12.05 2.39 -1.40
C SER A 55 12.71 1.86 -2.67
N GLN A 56 13.47 2.74 -3.35
CA GLN A 56 14.27 2.40 -4.52
C GLN A 56 13.49 1.59 -5.58
N ALA A 57 12.44 2.17 -6.16
CA ALA A 57 11.54 1.46 -7.07
C ALA A 57 12.27 0.80 -8.25
N GLU A 58 11.90 -0.44 -8.56
CA GLU A 58 12.46 -1.28 -9.62
C GLU A 58 11.37 -1.66 -10.64
N LEU A 59 11.74 -2.21 -11.79
CA LEU A 59 10.79 -2.65 -12.82
C LEU A 59 9.78 -3.67 -12.30
N SER A 60 10.18 -4.48 -11.31
CA SER A 60 9.30 -5.44 -10.64
C SER A 60 8.15 -4.77 -9.87
N ASP A 61 8.23 -3.47 -9.60
CA ASP A 61 7.20 -2.68 -8.93
C ASP A 61 6.17 -2.08 -9.91
N ASP A 62 6.34 -2.23 -11.23
CA ASP A 62 5.28 -1.87 -12.20
C ASP A 62 4.11 -2.84 -12.03
N ALA A 63 3.00 -2.33 -11.49
CA ALA A 63 1.84 -3.12 -11.13
C ALA A 63 0.63 -2.22 -10.87
N VAL A 64 -0.52 -2.85 -10.67
CA VAL A 64 -1.72 -2.19 -10.16
C VAL A 64 -1.85 -2.40 -8.67
N TYR A 65 -1.92 -1.32 -7.92
CA TYR A 65 -2.04 -1.32 -6.47
C TYR A 65 -3.44 -0.89 -6.03
N GLU A 66 -3.92 -1.48 -4.93
CA GLU A 66 -5.22 -1.11 -4.33
C GLU A 66 -5.17 -1.26 -2.81
N CYS A 67 -5.61 -0.23 -2.10
CA CYS A 67 -5.80 -0.23 -0.66
C CYS A 67 -7.20 -0.73 -0.31
N GLN A 68 -7.30 -1.62 0.69
CA GLN A 68 -8.54 -2.32 1.06
C GLN A 68 -8.71 -2.32 2.57
N ALA A 69 -9.88 -1.87 3.04
CA ALA A 69 -10.36 -2.06 4.41
C ALA A 69 -11.39 -3.20 4.39
N THR A 70 -10.90 -4.42 4.58
CA THR A 70 -11.61 -5.67 4.24
C THR A 70 -12.90 -5.85 5.04
N GLU A 71 -12.89 -5.56 6.34
CA GLU A 71 -14.05 -5.71 7.21
C GLU A 71 -15.17 -4.71 6.87
N ALA A 72 -14.81 -3.54 6.33
CA ALA A 72 -15.76 -2.53 5.88
C ALA A 72 -16.16 -2.69 4.40
N ALA A 73 -15.62 -3.69 3.70
CA ALA A 73 -15.77 -3.88 2.26
C ALA A 73 -15.42 -2.61 1.42
N LEU A 74 -14.53 -1.76 1.93
CA LEU A 74 -14.08 -0.55 1.24
C LEU A 74 -12.81 -0.83 0.44
N ARG A 75 -12.78 -0.33 -0.80
CA ARG A 75 -11.64 -0.41 -1.71
C ARG A 75 -11.35 0.97 -2.29
N SER A 76 -10.07 1.34 -2.34
CA SER A 76 -9.64 2.52 -3.07
C SER A 76 -9.82 2.35 -4.58
N ARG A 77 -9.63 3.41 -5.36
CA ARG A 77 -9.41 3.26 -6.80
C ARG A 77 -8.07 2.56 -7.05
N ARG A 78 -8.03 1.71 -8.08
CA ARG A 78 -6.79 1.07 -8.54
C ARG A 78 -5.77 2.12 -9.00
N ALA A 79 -4.56 2.05 -8.46
CA ALA A 79 -3.43 2.91 -8.82
C ALA A 79 -2.43 2.12 -9.67
N ARG A 80 -2.21 2.54 -10.92
CA ARG A 80 -1.16 1.99 -11.78
C ARG A 80 0.16 2.69 -11.44
N LEU A 81 1.15 1.94 -10.97
CA LEU A 81 2.53 2.40 -10.90
C LEU A 81 3.24 1.95 -12.17
N THR A 82 3.90 2.88 -12.85
CA THR A 82 4.77 2.58 -13.99
C THR A 82 6.19 2.99 -13.64
N VAL A 83 7.12 2.04 -13.76
CA VAL A 83 8.54 2.29 -13.51
C VAL A 83 9.26 2.26 -14.86
N LEU A 84 9.84 3.41 -15.23
CA LEU A 84 10.68 3.57 -16.42
C LEU A 84 12.17 3.46 -16.07
#